data_AF-A0A2J4P6N5-F1
#
_entry.id   AF-A0A2J4P6N5-F1
#
_cell.length_a   1.000
_cell.length_b   1.000
_cell.length_c   1.000
_cell.angle_alpha   90.00
_cell.angle_beta   90.00
_cell.angle_gamma   90.00
#
_symmetry.space_group_name_H-M   'P 1'
#
loop_
_entity.id
_entity.type
_entity.pdbx_description
1 polymer ?
#
loop_
_entity_poly.entity_id
_entity_poly.type
_entity_poly.pdbx_seq_one_letter_code
_entity_poly.pdbx_strand_id
1 'polypeptide(L)'
;GEIRMRFTHAPHDDVTEKMADFASAHLSTLGELSGFIVCAKSPSCGMERVRLYDEKGNRGRKEGTGLFTAALMEKYPWLPVEEDGRLHDPVLRENFVERVFALHELNCLHKNGLTRRALLDFHSRYKLQLLAHHQAGYREIGPFVASLHEWQDLEAFFAIYREKLMAILKQPASRKNHTNVLMHIQGYFRNQLN
;
A
#
# COMPACT_ATOMS: atom_id res chain seq x y z
N GLY A 1 -2.14 12.89 23.13
CA GLY A 1 -2.96 12.04 23.99
C GLY A 1 -3.03 10.65 23.37
N GLU A 2 -3.04 9.62 24.20
CA GLU A 2 -3.14 8.22 23.76
C GLU A 2 -4.60 7.89 23.38
N ILE A 3 -4.83 7.26 22.22
CA ILE A 3 -6.17 6.91 21.74
C ILE A 3 -6.58 5.58 22.38
N ARG A 4 -7.76 5.54 23.02
CA ARG A 4 -8.30 4.34 23.68
C ARG A 4 -9.61 3.88 23.04
N MET A 5 -9.82 2.57 22.99
CA MET A 5 -11.06 1.95 22.51
C MET A 5 -11.91 1.48 23.69
N ARG A 6 -13.12 2.04 23.81
CA ARG A 6 -14.08 1.73 24.89
C ARG A 6 -15.46 1.39 24.34
N PHE A 7 -16.19 0.56 25.06
CA PHE A 7 -17.61 0.36 24.75
C PHE A 7 -18.41 1.66 24.97
N THR A 8 -19.33 1.94 24.05
CA THR A 8 -20.21 3.10 24.13
C THR A 8 -21.26 2.97 25.24
N HIS A 9 -21.54 1.74 25.68
CA HIS A 9 -22.47 1.45 26.77
C HIS A 9 -21.74 0.97 28.02
N ALA A 10 -22.36 1.18 29.18
CA ALA A 10 -21.89 0.63 30.45
C ALA A 10 -21.59 -0.87 30.28
N PRO A 11 -20.43 -1.35 30.76
CA PRO A 11 -19.57 -0.72 31.76
C PRO A 11 -18.51 0.26 31.22
N HIS A 12 -18.54 0.62 29.92
CA HIS A 12 -17.49 1.39 29.26
C HIS A 12 -16.11 0.73 29.31
N ASP A 13 -16.08 -0.61 29.28
CA ASP A 13 -14.83 -1.35 29.40
C ASP A 13 -13.81 -0.87 28.37
N ASP A 14 -12.60 -0.66 28.84
CA ASP A 14 -11.45 -0.37 28.01
C ASP A 14 -10.98 -1.68 27.37
N VAL A 15 -11.09 -1.74 26.04
CA VAL A 15 -10.74 -2.92 25.24
C VAL A 15 -9.52 -2.64 24.38
N THR A 16 -8.76 -1.58 24.68
CA THR A 16 -7.59 -1.17 23.90
C THR A 16 -6.55 -2.30 23.80
N GLU A 17 -6.14 -2.87 24.94
CA GLU A 17 -5.18 -3.98 24.98
C GLU A 17 -5.73 -5.23 24.27
N LYS A 18 -6.99 -5.61 24.54
CA LYS A 18 -7.64 -6.74 23.86
C LYS A 18 -7.67 -6.58 22.34
N MET A 19 -7.91 -5.37 21.85
CA MET A 19 -7.89 -5.07 20.42
C MET A 19 -6.47 -5.09 19.85
N ALA A 20 -5.47 -4.59 20.60
CA ALA A 20 -4.07 -4.64 20.19
C ALA A 20 -3.58 -6.10 20.09
N ASP A 21 -3.92 -6.94 21.06
CA ASP A 21 -3.59 -8.37 21.08
C ASP A 21 -4.28 -9.11 19.92
N PHE A 22 -5.58 -8.84 19.71
CA PHE A 22 -6.32 -9.38 18.57
C PHE A 22 -5.68 -8.97 17.24
N ALA A 23 -5.37 -7.68 17.08
CA ALA A 23 -4.72 -7.17 15.86
C ALA A 23 -3.37 -7.85 15.65
N SER A 24 -2.52 -7.93 16.67
CA SER A 24 -1.22 -8.58 16.58
C SER A 24 -1.33 -10.05 16.15
N ALA A 25 -2.22 -10.80 16.79
CA ALA A 25 -2.47 -12.21 16.49
C ALA A 25 -3.04 -12.40 15.08
N HIS A 26 -4.09 -11.66 14.72
CA HIS A 26 -4.76 -11.80 13.43
C HIS A 26 -3.87 -11.32 12.28
N LEU A 27 -3.18 -10.19 12.43
CA LEU A 27 -2.29 -9.69 11.38
C LEU A 27 -1.17 -10.68 11.07
N SER A 28 -0.69 -11.43 12.07
CA SER A 28 0.32 -12.48 11.87
C SER A 28 -0.15 -13.62 10.94
N THR A 29 -1.47 -13.79 10.76
CA THR A 29 -2.03 -14.77 9.82
C THR A 29 -2.21 -14.22 8.40
N LEU A 30 -1.94 -12.93 8.15
CA LEU A 30 -2.25 -12.23 6.90
C LEU A 30 -1.02 -11.98 6.00
N GLY A 31 0.09 -12.67 6.23
CA GLY A 31 1.38 -12.36 5.59
C GLY A 31 1.43 -12.42 4.05
N GLU A 32 0.46 -13.07 3.40
CA GLU A 32 0.41 -13.22 1.94
C GLU A 32 -0.62 -12.32 1.23
N LEU A 33 -1.28 -11.41 1.96
CA LEU A 33 -2.28 -10.54 1.34
C LEU A 33 -1.68 -9.60 0.30
N SER A 34 -2.46 -9.36 -0.77
CA SER A 34 -2.14 -8.38 -1.82
C SER A 34 -2.96 -7.10 -1.73
N GLY A 35 -3.95 -7.06 -0.84
CA GLY A 35 -4.73 -5.88 -0.53
C GLY A 35 -5.71 -6.12 0.62
N PHE A 36 -6.21 -5.04 1.21
CA PHE A 36 -7.19 -5.09 2.27
C PHE A 36 -8.21 -3.95 2.09
N ILE A 37 -9.50 -4.30 2.09
CA ILE A 37 -10.59 -3.31 2.08
C ILE A 37 -11.14 -3.24 3.48
N VAL A 38 -11.14 -2.04 4.07
CA VAL A 38 -11.75 -1.82 5.37
C VAL A 38 -13.14 -1.22 5.26
N CYS A 39 -13.99 -1.52 6.24
CA CYS A 39 -15.32 -0.92 6.32
C CYS A 39 -15.24 0.49 6.91
N ALA A 40 -15.87 1.45 6.22
CA ALA A 40 -15.94 2.83 6.65
C ALA A 40 -16.55 2.99 8.05
N LYS A 41 -16.08 4.01 8.78
CA LYS A 41 -16.65 4.49 10.06
C LYS A 41 -16.67 3.48 11.21
N SER A 42 -16.04 2.32 11.05
CA SER A 42 -15.87 1.37 12.14
C SER A 42 -14.80 1.88 13.13
N PRO A 43 -15.05 1.89 14.45
CA PRO A 43 -14.04 2.27 15.45
C PRO A 43 -12.85 1.31 15.47
N SER A 44 -13.02 0.06 15.05
CA SER A 44 -11.91 -0.90 14.89
C SER A 44 -11.26 -0.81 13.50
N CYS A 45 -12.06 -0.74 12.43
CA CYS A 45 -11.57 -0.95 11.05
C CYS A 45 -11.55 0.30 10.16
N GLY A 46 -12.13 1.44 10.53
CA GLY A 46 -12.17 2.60 9.62
C GLY A 46 -10.76 3.12 9.28
N MET A 47 -10.48 3.40 8.01
CA MET A 47 -9.15 3.88 7.58
C MET A 47 -9.01 5.39 7.77
N GLU A 48 -10.07 6.13 7.50
CA GLU A 48 -10.12 7.58 7.70
C GLU A 48 -11.44 7.96 8.41
N ARG A 49 -11.43 9.10 9.10
CA ARG A 49 -12.64 9.72 9.69
C ARG A 49 -13.33 8.85 10.75
N VAL A 50 -12.59 7.99 11.44
CA VAL A 50 -13.08 7.34 12.67
C VAL A 50 -13.37 8.44 13.69
N ARG A 51 -14.57 8.38 14.25
CA ARG A 51 -15.04 9.38 15.19
C ARG A 51 -14.32 9.18 16.52
N LEU A 52 -13.51 10.15 16.89
CA LEU A 52 -12.94 10.23 18.22
C LEU A 52 -13.98 10.83 19.17
N TYR A 53 -13.99 10.35 20.41
CA TYR A 53 -14.79 10.92 21.49
C TYR A 53 -13.83 11.53 22.50
N ASP A 54 -14.19 12.68 23.09
CA ASP A 54 -13.39 13.26 24.16
C ASP A 54 -13.54 12.46 25.47
N GLU A 55 -12.76 12.81 26.50
CA GLU A 55 -12.81 12.14 27.81
C GLU A 55 -14.20 12.22 28.48
N LYS A 56 -15.07 13.14 28.04
CA LYS A 56 -16.43 13.33 28.54
C LYS A 56 -17.48 12.60 27.70
N GLY A 57 -17.06 11.83 26.67
CA GLY A 57 -17.96 11.12 25.78
C GLY A 57 -18.65 12.01 24.74
N ASN A 58 -18.25 13.28 24.61
CA ASN A 58 -18.78 14.14 23.57
C ASN A 58 -18.25 13.71 22.21
N ARG A 59 -19.06 13.90 21.18
CA ARG A 59 -18.69 13.64 19.78
C ARG A 59 -17.52 14.56 19.41
N GLY A 60 -16.31 14.01 19.37
CA GLY A 60 -15.10 14.69 18.92
C GLY A 60 -14.95 14.68 17.40
N ARG A 61 -13.73 15.00 16.94
CA ARG A 61 -13.38 15.13 15.52
C ARG A 61 -13.44 13.77 14.80
N LYS A 62 -13.83 13.81 13.53
CA LYS A 62 -13.79 12.65 12.62
C LYS A 62 -12.44 12.62 11.90
N GLU A 63 -11.38 12.32 12.65
CA GLU A 63 -9.99 12.38 12.15
C GLU A 63 -9.18 11.11 12.49
N GLY A 64 -9.77 10.12 13.19
CA GLY A 64 -9.05 8.92 13.59
C GLY A 64 -8.94 7.85 12.49
N THR A 65 -7.97 6.96 12.67
CA THR A 65 -7.90 5.63 12.02
C THR A 65 -8.22 4.60 13.09
N GLY A 66 -8.96 3.55 12.74
CA GLY A 66 -9.30 2.46 13.65
C GLY A 66 -8.03 1.74 14.11
N LEU A 67 -7.97 1.33 15.38
CA LEU A 67 -6.75 0.76 15.97
C LEU A 67 -6.22 -0.44 15.17
N PHE A 68 -7.11 -1.27 14.62
CA PHE A 68 -6.71 -2.41 13.78
C PHE A 68 -6.08 -1.94 12.46
N THR A 69 -6.70 -0.97 11.78
CA THR A 69 -6.20 -0.45 10.49
C THR A 69 -4.87 0.28 10.66
N ALA A 70 -4.68 0.99 11.77
CA ALA A 70 -3.39 1.58 12.11
C ALA A 70 -2.31 0.48 12.28
N ALA A 71 -2.59 -0.55 13.07
CA ALA A 71 -1.68 -1.68 13.25
C ALA A 71 -1.39 -2.44 11.94
N LEU A 72 -2.40 -2.60 11.07
CA LEU A 72 -2.25 -3.21 9.74
C LEU A 72 -1.28 -2.41 8.87
N MET A 73 -1.46 -1.09 8.81
CA MET A 73 -0.64 -0.20 7.99
C MET A 73 0.78 -0.03 8.54
N GLU A 74 0.95 -0.12 9.86
CA GLU A 74 2.27 -0.10 10.51
C GLU A 74 3.04 -1.42 10.26
N LYS A 75 2.36 -2.56 10.39
CA LYS A 75 2.98 -3.88 10.18
C LYS A 75 3.28 -4.16 8.71
N TYR A 76 2.41 -3.69 7.81
CA TYR A 76 2.52 -3.92 6.37
C TYR A 76 2.43 -2.61 5.58
N PRO A 77 3.46 -1.73 5.66
CA PRO A 77 3.43 -0.42 5.00
C PRO A 77 3.34 -0.49 3.46
N TRP A 78 3.70 -1.65 2.87
CA TRP A 78 3.57 -1.93 1.44
C TRP A 78 2.19 -2.44 1.01
N LEU A 79 1.32 -2.82 1.95
CA LEU A 79 0.02 -3.40 1.63
C LEU A 79 -0.97 -2.32 1.13
N PRO A 80 -1.63 -2.52 -0.02
CA PRO A 80 -2.73 -1.68 -0.44
C PRO A 80 -3.89 -1.80 0.55
N VAL A 81 -4.16 -0.71 1.26
CA VAL A 81 -5.34 -0.57 2.12
C VAL A 81 -6.22 0.53 1.53
N GLU A 82 -7.53 0.30 1.46
CA GLU A 82 -8.52 1.29 1.02
C GLU A 82 -9.84 1.10 1.77
N GLU A 83 -10.63 2.16 1.87
CA GLU A 83 -11.97 2.12 2.48
C GLU A 83 -13.04 1.84 1.42
N ASP A 84 -14.03 0.99 1.74
CA ASP A 84 -15.15 0.65 0.85
C ASP A 84 -15.85 1.88 0.25
N GLY A 85 -16.08 2.92 1.06
CA GLY A 85 -16.68 4.17 0.62
C GLY A 85 -15.84 4.95 -0.41
N ARG A 86 -14.51 4.86 -0.30
CA ARG A 86 -13.55 5.55 -1.18
C ARG A 86 -13.41 4.88 -2.54
N LEU A 87 -13.71 3.58 -2.63
CA LEU A 87 -13.74 2.84 -3.90
C LEU A 87 -14.87 3.26 -4.85
N HIS A 88 -15.79 4.13 -4.42
CA HIS A 88 -16.72 4.79 -5.34
C HIS A 88 -16.05 5.88 -6.20
N ASP A 89 -14.91 6.43 -5.75
CA ASP A 89 -14.09 7.30 -6.58
C ASP A 89 -13.34 6.45 -7.62
N PRO A 90 -13.54 6.70 -8.93
CA PRO A 90 -12.95 5.86 -9.96
C PRO A 90 -11.41 5.90 -9.97
N VAL A 91 -10.80 7.04 -9.62
CA VAL A 91 -9.34 7.21 -9.61
C VAL A 91 -8.73 6.43 -8.44
N LEU A 92 -9.34 6.53 -7.25
CA LEU A 92 -8.89 5.77 -6.09
C LEU A 92 -9.07 4.26 -6.29
N ARG A 93 -10.21 3.85 -6.86
CA ARG A 93 -10.49 2.45 -7.17
C ARG A 93 -9.49 1.88 -8.17
N GLU A 94 -9.23 2.59 -9.26
CA GLU A 94 -8.25 2.17 -10.27
C GLU A 94 -6.86 2.02 -9.66
N ASN A 95 -6.41 3.02 -8.90
CA ASN A 95 -5.11 2.95 -8.22
C ASN A 95 -5.03 1.83 -7.16
N PHE A 96 -6.11 1.58 -6.42
CA PHE A 96 -6.16 0.45 -5.49
C PHE A 96 -6.04 -0.89 -6.23
N VAL A 97 -6.84 -1.10 -7.27
CA VAL A 97 -6.84 -2.34 -8.05
C VAL A 97 -5.48 -2.58 -8.70
N GLU A 98 -4.87 -1.55 -9.31
CA GLU A 98 -3.54 -1.64 -9.90
C GLU A 98 -2.48 -2.08 -8.88
N ARG A 99 -2.49 -1.48 -7.69
CA ARG A 99 -1.58 -1.84 -6.60
C ARG A 99 -1.78 -3.28 -6.12
N VAL A 100 -3.03 -3.75 -6.05
CA VAL A 100 -3.35 -5.14 -5.66
C VAL A 100 -2.75 -6.11 -6.67
N PHE A 101 -2.92 -5.88 -7.97
CA PHE A 101 -2.35 -6.75 -8.99
C PHE A 101 -0.82 -6.73 -9.00
N ALA A 102 -0.22 -5.54 -8.88
CA ALA A 102 1.24 -5.40 -8.81
C ALA A 102 1.84 -6.15 -7.61
N LEU A 103 1.24 -6.01 -6.43
CA LEU A 103 1.69 -6.72 -5.23
C LEU A 103 1.42 -8.23 -5.32
N HIS A 104 0.28 -8.64 -5.89
CA HIS A 104 -0.03 -10.05 -6.10
C HIS A 104 1.01 -10.72 -6.98
N GLU A 105 1.33 -10.12 -8.13
CA GLU A 105 2.33 -10.67 -9.04
C GLU A 105 3.73 -10.71 -8.38
N LEU A 106 4.08 -9.69 -7.60
CA LEU A 106 5.33 -9.66 -6.84
C LEU A 106 5.39 -10.76 -5.76
N ASN A 107 4.28 -11.00 -5.05
CA ASN A 107 4.18 -12.09 -4.07
C ASN A 107 4.25 -13.46 -4.74
N CYS A 108 3.64 -13.64 -5.92
CA CYS A 108 3.77 -14.87 -6.70
C CYS A 108 5.22 -15.12 -7.15
N LEU A 109 5.93 -14.08 -7.58
CA LEU A 109 7.35 -14.16 -7.91
C LEU A 109 8.18 -14.62 -6.69
N HIS A 110 7.90 -14.05 -5.52
CA HIS A 110 8.52 -14.46 -4.25
C HIS A 110 8.26 -15.94 -3.93
N LYS A 111 6.99 -16.36 -3.99
CA LYS A 111 6.56 -17.73 -3.71
C LYS A 111 7.12 -18.77 -4.67
N ASN A 112 7.32 -18.41 -5.93
CA ASN A 112 7.85 -19.30 -6.96
C ASN A 112 9.39 -19.40 -6.96
N GLY A 113 10.05 -18.69 -6.04
CA GLY A 113 11.51 -18.67 -5.89
C GLY A 113 12.12 -17.38 -6.45
N LEU A 114 12.71 -16.58 -5.56
CA LEU A 114 13.39 -15.36 -5.95
C LEU A 114 14.62 -15.66 -6.80
N THR A 115 14.69 -15.01 -7.95
CA THR A 115 15.92 -14.91 -8.74
C THR A 115 16.15 -13.46 -9.15
N ARG A 116 17.43 -13.08 -9.32
CA ARG A 116 17.77 -11.74 -9.83
C ARG A 116 17.11 -11.48 -11.18
N ARG A 117 17.09 -12.49 -12.05
CA ARG A 117 16.48 -12.38 -13.37
C ARG A 117 14.99 -12.08 -13.27
N ALA A 118 14.26 -12.84 -12.45
CA ALA A 118 12.82 -12.62 -12.27
C ALA A 118 12.53 -11.22 -11.73
N LEU A 119 13.32 -10.72 -10.76
CA LEU A 119 13.17 -9.35 -10.24
C LEU A 119 13.42 -8.28 -11.30
N LEU A 120 14.44 -8.45 -12.14
CA LEU A 120 14.74 -7.52 -13.23
C LEU A 120 13.67 -7.54 -14.32
N ASP A 121 13.13 -8.72 -14.64
CA ASP A 121 12.05 -8.88 -15.62
C ASP A 121 10.75 -8.26 -15.12
N PHE A 122 10.40 -8.51 -13.86
CA PHE A 122 9.30 -7.85 -13.18
C PHE A 122 9.48 -6.33 -13.22
N HIS A 123 10.60 -5.81 -12.71
CA HIS A 123 10.84 -4.37 -12.68
C HIS A 123 10.74 -3.74 -14.07
N SER A 124 11.31 -4.38 -15.09
CA SER A 124 11.32 -3.87 -16.46
C SER A 124 9.92 -3.71 -17.04
N ARG A 125 8.97 -4.60 -16.74
CA ARG A 125 7.58 -4.46 -17.16
C ARG A 125 6.85 -3.30 -16.47
N TYR A 126 7.16 -3.03 -15.20
CA TYR A 126 6.50 -2.00 -14.41
C TYR A 126 7.13 -0.60 -14.55
N LYS A 127 8.28 -0.44 -15.23
CA LYS A 127 8.99 0.85 -15.35
C LYS A 127 8.11 2.02 -15.78
N LEU A 128 7.29 1.81 -16.81
CA LEU A 128 6.44 2.87 -17.36
C LEU A 128 5.26 3.21 -16.44
N GLN A 129 4.73 2.22 -15.72
CA GLN A 129 3.74 2.46 -14.67
C GLN A 129 4.36 3.29 -13.55
N LEU A 130 5.52 2.90 -13.03
CA LEU A 130 6.22 3.66 -11.98
C LEU A 130 6.49 5.11 -12.40
N LEU A 131 6.88 5.33 -13.66
CA LEU A 131 7.06 6.66 -14.23
C LEU A 131 5.75 7.46 -14.29
N ALA A 132 4.63 6.80 -14.60
CA ALA A 132 3.29 7.41 -14.61
C ALA A 132 2.84 7.86 -13.20
N HIS A 133 3.13 7.06 -12.18
CA HIS A 133 2.77 7.37 -10.79
C HIS A 133 3.67 8.45 -10.19
N HIS A 134 5.00 8.28 -10.26
CA HIS A 134 5.91 9.20 -9.57
C HIS A 134 7.29 9.26 -10.22
N GLN A 135 7.58 10.33 -10.96
CA GLN A 135 8.85 10.48 -11.68
C GLN A 135 10.08 10.50 -10.76
N ALA A 136 10.02 11.18 -9.61
CA ALA A 136 11.14 11.22 -8.67
C ALA A 136 11.43 9.82 -8.11
N GLY A 137 10.38 9.10 -7.70
CA GLY A 137 10.49 7.73 -7.19
C GLY A 137 10.99 6.76 -8.25
N TYR A 138 10.55 6.89 -9.51
CA TYR A 138 11.09 6.14 -10.64
C TYR A 138 12.59 6.37 -10.83
N ARG A 139 13.07 7.62 -10.70
CA ARG A 139 14.51 7.94 -10.79
C ARG A 139 15.30 7.39 -9.61
N GLU A 140 14.72 7.37 -8.41
CA GLU A 140 15.35 6.88 -7.18
C GLU A 140 15.43 5.34 -7.12
N ILE A 141 14.40 4.64 -7.59
CA ILE A 141 14.37 3.17 -7.56
C ILE A 141 15.31 2.55 -8.59
N GLY A 142 15.62 3.25 -9.69
CA GLY A 142 16.50 2.77 -10.76
C GLY A 142 17.89 2.34 -10.27
N PRO A 143 18.67 3.24 -9.61
CA PRO A 143 19.97 2.89 -9.03
C PRO A 143 19.89 1.74 -8.01
N PHE A 144 18.82 1.68 -7.21
CA PHE A 144 18.61 0.58 -6.27
C PHE A 144 18.42 -0.77 -7.00
N VAL A 145 17.65 -0.80 -8.08
CA VAL A 145 17.50 -2.02 -8.90
C VAL A 145 18.79 -2.38 -9.62
N ALA A 146 19.57 -1.38 -10.06
CA ALA A 146 20.87 -1.61 -10.71
C ALA A 146 21.89 -2.26 -9.76
N SER A 147 21.87 -1.91 -8.46
CA SER A 147 22.75 -2.54 -7.48
C SER A 147 22.35 -3.97 -7.10
N LEU A 148 21.24 -4.52 -7.63
CA LEU A 148 20.78 -5.88 -7.33
C LEU A 148 21.89 -6.92 -7.44
N HIS A 149 22.82 -6.81 -8.39
CA HIS A 149 23.91 -7.77 -8.55
C HIS A 149 24.90 -7.83 -7.37
N GLU A 150 24.96 -6.78 -6.54
CA GLU A 150 25.84 -6.64 -5.37
C GLU A 150 25.25 -7.30 -4.11
N TRP A 151 23.94 -7.57 -4.08
CA TRP A 151 23.24 -8.07 -2.89
C TRP A 151 23.41 -9.57 -2.70
N GLN A 152 24.05 -10.01 -1.61
CA GLN A 152 24.14 -11.44 -1.29
C GLN A 152 22.80 -12.03 -0.82
N ASP A 153 22.06 -11.25 -0.02
CA ASP A 153 20.74 -11.64 0.49
C ASP A 153 19.63 -11.08 -0.44
N LEU A 154 18.99 -11.98 -1.19
CA LEU A 154 17.88 -11.62 -2.08
C LEU A 154 16.58 -11.34 -1.35
N GLU A 155 16.37 -11.92 -0.17
CA GLU A 155 15.17 -11.67 0.65
C GLU A 155 15.20 -10.26 1.21
N ALA A 156 16.36 -9.83 1.72
CA ALA A 156 16.55 -8.46 2.17
C ALA A 156 16.37 -7.44 1.03
N PHE A 157 16.91 -7.73 -0.16
CA PHE A 157 16.68 -6.90 -1.35
C PHE A 157 15.18 -6.84 -1.69
N PHE A 158 14.50 -7.98 -1.72
CA PHE A 158 13.09 -8.08 -2.06
C PHE A 158 12.21 -7.26 -1.12
N ALA A 159 12.45 -7.32 0.20
CA ALA A 159 11.69 -6.55 1.19
C ALA A 159 11.76 -5.04 0.90
N ILE A 160 12.97 -4.51 0.67
CA ILE A 160 13.20 -3.09 0.36
C ILE A 160 12.63 -2.73 -1.01
N TYR A 161 12.81 -3.61 -2.01
CA TYR A 161 12.24 -3.41 -3.35
C TYR A 161 10.72 -3.28 -3.30
N ARG A 162 10.05 -4.18 -2.57
CA ARG A 162 8.59 -4.17 -2.38
C ARG A 162 8.12 -2.86 -1.76
N GLU A 163 8.78 -2.41 -0.69
CA GLU A 163 8.44 -1.13 -0.07
C GLU A 163 8.58 0.05 -1.03
N LYS A 164 9.70 0.14 -1.74
CA LYS A 164 9.94 1.23 -2.72
C LYS A 164 8.93 1.21 -3.86
N LEU A 165 8.66 0.02 -4.42
CA LEU A 165 7.69 -0.18 -5.49
C LEU A 165 6.30 0.29 -5.05
N MET A 166 5.84 -0.21 -3.90
CA MET A 166 4.48 0.08 -3.41
C MET A 166 4.33 1.53 -2.95
N ALA A 167 5.39 2.15 -2.43
CA ALA A 167 5.41 3.58 -2.11
C ALA A 167 5.23 4.46 -3.36
N ILE A 168 5.83 4.08 -4.49
CA ILE A 168 5.64 4.77 -5.77
C ILE A 168 4.21 4.59 -6.27
N LEU A 169 3.73 3.34 -6.34
CA LEU A 169 2.40 3.02 -6.87
C LEU A 169 1.26 3.57 -6.01
N LYS A 170 1.51 3.88 -4.73
CA LYS A 170 0.55 4.55 -3.82
C LYS A 170 0.12 5.93 -4.31
N GLN A 171 0.92 6.60 -5.13
CA GLN A 171 0.57 7.90 -5.71
C GLN A 171 -0.35 7.70 -6.91
N PRO A 172 -1.56 8.26 -6.96
CA PRO A 172 -2.38 8.20 -8.17
C PRO A 172 -1.64 8.83 -9.36
N ALA A 173 -1.67 8.16 -10.51
CA ALA A 173 -1.03 8.67 -11.70
C ALA A 173 -1.71 9.97 -12.17
N SER A 174 -0.90 10.97 -12.52
CA SER A 174 -1.41 12.25 -13.01
C SER A 174 -1.52 12.24 -14.53
N ARG A 175 -2.48 12.99 -15.08
CA ARG A 175 -2.61 13.18 -16.54
C ARG A 175 -1.29 13.60 -17.18
N LYS A 176 -0.57 14.53 -16.55
CA LYS A 176 0.75 15.00 -17.01
C LYS A 176 1.76 13.87 -17.12
N ASN A 177 1.86 13.02 -16.09
CA ASN A 177 2.79 11.90 -16.13
C ASN A 177 2.37 10.83 -17.15
N HIS A 178 1.06 10.55 -17.28
CA HIS A 178 0.56 9.69 -18.35
C HIS A 178 0.95 10.20 -19.73
N THR A 179 0.77 11.50 -20.01
CA THR A 179 1.21 12.09 -21.28
C THR A 179 2.70 11.92 -21.48
N ASN A 180 3.53 12.16 -20.46
CA ASN A 180 4.98 11.97 -20.55
C ASN A 180 5.36 10.52 -20.87
N VAL A 181 4.68 9.55 -20.27
CA VAL A 181 4.89 8.12 -20.52
C VAL A 181 4.48 7.75 -21.95
N LEU A 182 3.32 8.23 -22.43
CA LEU A 182 2.88 8.01 -23.81
C LEU A 182 3.85 8.61 -24.83
N MET A 183 4.38 9.81 -24.58
CA MET A 183 5.44 10.40 -25.41
C MET A 183 6.74 9.57 -25.39
N HIS A 184 7.09 9.00 -24.24
CA HIS A 184 8.24 8.09 -24.14
C HIS A 184 8.03 6.81 -24.95
N ILE A 185 6.84 6.21 -24.86
CA ILE A 185 6.45 5.02 -25.62
C ILE A 185 6.49 5.29 -27.13
N GLN A 186 6.00 6.45 -27.57
CA GLN A 186 6.07 6.86 -28.98
C GLN A 186 7.51 6.80 -29.52
N GLY A 187 8.50 7.16 -28.70
CA GLY A 187 9.91 7.06 -29.05
C GLY A 187 10.37 5.65 -29.44
N TYR A 188 9.79 4.60 -28.84
CA TYR A 188 10.12 3.21 -29.17
C TYR A 188 9.65 2.79 -30.57
N PHE A 189 8.59 3.42 -31.07
CA PHE A 189 8.03 3.13 -32.38
C PHE A 189 8.57 4.03 -33.49
N ARG A 190 9.44 5.01 -33.17
CA ARG A 190 9.97 5.98 -34.15
C ARG A 190 10.64 5.33 -35.37
N ASN A 191 11.32 4.19 -35.17
CA ASN A 191 12.00 3.47 -36.24
C ASN A 191 11.08 2.48 -36.99
N GLN A 192 9.84 2.27 -36.53
CA GLN A 192 8.86 1.34 -37.11
C GLN A 192 7.71 2.05 -37.83
N LEU A 193 7.63 3.39 -37.70
CA LEU A 193 6.58 4.22 -38.28
C LEU A 193 7.05 5.00 -39.53
N ASN A 194 8.19 4.60 -40.12
CA ASN A 194 8.71 5.14 -41.37
C ASN A 194 8.59 4.09 -42.48
#